data_AF-A0A520EJ80-F1
#
_entry.id   AF-A0A520EJ80-F1
#
_cell.length_a   1.000
_cell.length_b   1.000
_cell.length_c   1.000
_cell.angle_alpha   90.00
_cell.angle_beta   90.00
_cell.angle_gamma   90.00
#
_symmetry.space_group_name_H-M   'P 1'
#
loop_
_entity.id
_entity.type
_entity.pdbx_description
1 polymer ?
#
loop_
_entity_poly.entity_id
_entity_poly.type
_entity_poly.pdbx_seq_one_letter_code
_entity_poly.pdbx_strand_id
1 'polypeptide(L)'
;ISAWVDGSDVRSYASDGGQVDDASSLLILHSGGPAEITLACPSWSSSRFVPVLDSSRVDGVPPDTTALEAGSKISVTGSTVLVFRSAGR
;
A
#
# COMPACT_ATOMS: atom_id res chain seq x y z
N ILE A 1 -2.72 9.73 8.81
CA ILE A 1 -3.22 8.46 9.44
C ILE A 1 -2.86 7.32 8.51
N SER A 2 -2.38 6.20 9.04
CA SER A 2 -2.16 4.96 8.27
C SER A 2 -3.12 3.87 8.73
N ALA A 3 -3.59 3.06 7.78
CA ALA A 3 -4.48 1.94 8.03
C ALA A 3 -4.01 0.70 7.24
N TRP A 4 -4.21 -0.47 7.83
CA TRP A 4 -3.87 -1.76 7.23
C TRP A 4 -5.13 -2.53 6.93
N VAL A 5 -5.21 -3.10 5.73
CA VAL A 5 -6.21 -4.11 5.37
C VAL A 5 -5.48 -5.44 5.29
N ASP A 6 -5.79 -6.33 6.23
CA ASP A 6 -5.27 -7.69 6.24
C ASP A 6 -5.97 -8.52 5.16
N GLY A 7 -5.20 -8.88 4.13
CA GLY A 7 -5.63 -9.73 3.04
C GLY A 7 -5.69 -11.22 3.39
N SER A 8 -5.11 -11.63 4.52
CA SER A 8 -5.04 -13.04 4.90
C SER A 8 -6.37 -13.61 5.42
N ASP A 9 -7.32 -12.76 5.85
CA ASP A 9 -8.73 -13.12 6.09
C ASP A 9 -9.65 -12.65 4.96
N VAL A 10 -9.10 -12.44 3.75
CA VAL A 10 -9.91 -12.35 2.54
C VAL A 10 -10.25 -13.77 2.12
N ARG A 11 -11.44 -14.24 2.50
CA ARG A 11 -12.00 -15.54 2.09
C ARG A 11 -12.41 -15.60 0.60
N SER A 12 -11.80 -14.78 -0.25
CA SER A 12 -11.99 -14.86 -1.70
C SER A 12 -11.05 -15.90 -2.28
N TYR A 13 -11.54 -16.61 -3.28
CA TYR A 13 -10.76 -17.51 -4.10
C TYR A 13 -10.59 -16.89 -5.47
N ALA A 14 -9.43 -17.11 -6.11
CA ALA A 14 -9.26 -16.81 -7.52
C ALA A 14 -10.26 -17.62 -8.36
N SER A 15 -10.47 -17.24 -9.62
CA SER A 15 -11.45 -17.91 -10.51
C SER A 15 -11.15 -19.39 -10.74
N ASP A 16 -9.93 -19.84 -10.42
CA ASP A 16 -9.47 -21.22 -10.48
C ASP A 16 -9.62 -21.99 -9.15
N GLY A 17 -10.16 -21.34 -8.10
CA GLY A 17 -10.32 -21.94 -6.77
C GLY A 17 -9.06 -21.92 -5.90
N GLY A 18 -7.98 -21.26 -6.35
CA GLY A 18 -6.79 -21.01 -5.53
C GLY A 18 -7.06 -19.97 -4.45
N GLN A 19 -6.42 -20.11 -3.28
CA GLN A 19 -6.42 -19.06 -2.26
C GLN A 19 -5.70 -17.84 -2.84
N VAL A 20 -6.30 -16.66 -2.73
CA VAL A 20 -5.66 -15.43 -3.19
C VAL A 20 -4.43 -15.18 -2.33
N ASP A 21 -3.24 -15.14 -2.96
CA ASP A 21 -1.98 -14.75 -2.32
C ASP A 21 -2.16 -13.43 -1.58
N ASP A 22 -1.46 -13.25 -0.45
CA ASP A 22 -1.58 -12.11 0.46
C ASP A 22 -1.86 -10.78 -0.28
N ALA A 23 -3.15 -10.43 -0.37
CA ALA A 23 -3.65 -9.23 -1.02
C ALA A 23 -3.75 -8.07 -0.01
N SER A 24 -2.99 -8.15 1.09
CA SER A 24 -2.96 -7.08 2.09
C SER A 24 -2.62 -5.76 1.45
N SER A 25 -3.26 -4.70 1.94
CA SER A 25 -3.04 -3.35 1.42
C SER A 25 -2.74 -2.38 2.55
N LEU A 26 -1.79 -1.48 2.29
CA LEU A 26 -1.46 -0.34 3.15
C LEU A 26 -2.11 0.92 2.56
N LEU A 27 -2.95 1.57 3.36
CA LEU A 27 -3.56 2.85 3.01
C LEU A 27 -2.91 3.97 3.83
N ILE A 28 -2.51 5.02 3.14
CA ILE A 28 -1.98 6.24 3.75
C ILE A 28 -2.93 7.38 3.40
N LEU A 29 -3.55 7.97 4.42
CA LEU A 29 -4.34 9.19 4.30
C LEU A 29 -3.59 10.33 4.99
N HIS A 30 -3.15 11.30 4.20
CA HIS A 30 -2.53 12.52 4.67
C HIS A 30 -3.39 13.73 4.28
N SER A 31 -3.62 14.64 5.21
CA SER A 31 -4.47 15.82 5.01
C SER A 31 -3.77 17.14 5.35
N GLY A 32 -2.45 17.10 5.58
CA GLY A 32 -1.64 18.26 5.95
C GLY A 32 -0.81 18.82 4.79
N GLY A 33 0.14 19.71 5.13
CA GLY A 33 1.15 20.20 4.21
C GLY A 33 2.26 19.16 3.93
N PRO A 34 3.39 19.56 3.32
CA PRO A 34 4.48 18.64 3.00
C PRO A 34 4.95 17.81 4.20
N ALA A 35 5.12 16.50 4.01
CA ALA A 35 5.52 15.58 5.07
C ALA A 35 6.32 14.39 4.52
N GLU A 36 7.09 13.74 5.40
CA GLU A 36 7.73 12.47 5.15
C GLU A 36 7.01 11.38 5.95
N ILE A 37 6.63 10.30 5.27
CA ILE A 37 5.89 9.18 5.85
C ILE A 37 6.77 7.94 5.77
N THR A 38 7.08 7.34 6.91
CA THR A 38 7.72 6.04 6.98
C THR A 38 6.68 4.95 6.78
N LEU A 39 6.91 4.04 5.84
CA LEU A 39 6.07 2.87 5.64
C LEU A 39 6.10 2.00 6.89
N ALA A 40 5.00 1.99 7.62
CA ALA A 40 4.80 1.05 8.71
C ALA A 40 4.83 -0.39 8.15
N CYS A 41 5.08 -1.37 9.01
CA CYS A 41 4.90 -2.77 8.66
C CYS A 41 4.59 -3.55 9.95
N PRO A 42 3.36 -4.03 10.13
CA PRO A 42 3.06 -5.02 11.14
C PRO A 42 3.89 -6.28 10.90
N SER A 43 4.24 -7.00 11.97
CA SER A 43 5.07 -8.22 11.88
C SER A 43 4.44 -9.36 11.08
N TRP A 44 3.14 -9.30 10.81
CA TRP A 44 2.37 -10.31 10.08
C TRP A 44 2.24 -10.02 8.58
N SER A 45 2.55 -8.79 8.12
CA SER A 45 2.46 -8.38 6.71
C SER A 45 3.74 -8.74 5.93
N SER A 46 3.65 -8.82 4.59
CA SER A 46 4.83 -8.78 3.71
C SER A 46 5.69 -7.55 4.02
N SER A 47 7.00 -7.66 3.81
CA SER A 47 7.94 -6.54 3.97
C SER A 47 8.03 -5.65 2.72
N ARG A 48 7.35 -6.02 1.62
CA ARG A 48 7.44 -5.32 0.34
C ARG A 48 6.07 -4.88 -0.15
N PHE A 49 6.00 -3.63 -0.61
CA PHE A 49 4.77 -2.96 -0.98
C PHE A 49 4.87 -2.31 -2.34
N VAL A 50 3.99 -2.70 -3.25
CA VAL A 50 3.88 -2.14 -4.60
C VAL A 50 2.87 -0.99 -4.60
N PRO A 51 3.25 0.23 -5.02
CA PRO A 51 2.31 1.34 -5.19
C PRO A 51 1.24 0.99 -6.24
N VAL A 52 -0.03 1.24 -5.93
CA VAL A 52 -1.16 0.98 -6.85
C VAL A 52 -2.10 2.17 -7.01
N LEU A 53 -2.08 3.15 -6.10
CA LEU A 53 -2.82 4.41 -6.23
C LEU A 53 -2.01 5.56 -5.65
N ASP A 54 -1.97 6.69 -6.38
CA ASP A 54 -1.50 7.98 -5.91
C ASP A 54 -2.49 9.08 -6.31
N SER A 55 -3.32 9.54 -5.37
CA SER A 55 -4.33 10.56 -5.64
C SER A 55 -3.77 11.96 -5.95
N SER A 56 -2.45 12.17 -5.79
CA SER A 56 -1.81 13.42 -6.22
C SER A 56 -1.66 13.51 -7.75
N ARG A 57 -1.88 12.40 -8.45
CA ARG A 57 -1.87 12.28 -9.91
C ARG A 57 -3.29 12.34 -10.46
N VAL A 58 -3.44 13.00 -11.61
CA VAL A 58 -4.77 13.24 -12.22
C VAL A 58 -5.48 11.94 -12.61
N ASP A 59 -4.71 10.92 -12.97
CA ASP A 59 -5.19 9.57 -13.34
C ASP A 59 -5.08 8.56 -12.20
N GLY A 60 -4.56 8.99 -11.03
CA GLY A 60 -4.33 8.12 -9.88
C GLY A 60 -3.17 7.14 -10.04
N VAL A 61 -2.43 7.16 -11.16
CA VAL A 61 -1.39 6.16 -11.47
C VAL A 61 -0.07 6.56 -10.81
N PRO A 62 0.53 5.69 -9.96
CA PRO A 62 1.85 5.96 -9.40
C PRO A 62 2.91 6.11 -10.51
N PRO A 63 3.82 7.09 -10.40
CA PRO A 63 4.89 7.29 -11.39
C PRO A 63 5.94 6.17 -11.40
N ASP A 64 6.02 5.42 -10.30
CA ASP A 64 6.88 4.26 -10.13
C ASP A 64 6.10 3.18 -9.37
N THR A 65 6.13 1.96 -9.90
CA THR A 65 5.47 0.78 -9.33
C THR A 65 6.49 -0.23 -8.77
N THR A 66 7.74 0.17 -8.62
CA THR A 66 8.77 -0.63 -7.96
C THR A 66 8.37 -0.88 -6.51
N ALA A 67 8.58 -2.12 -6.05
CA ALA A 67 8.26 -2.49 -4.68
C ALA A 67 9.15 -1.73 -3.69
N LEU A 68 8.54 -1.18 -2.65
CA LEU A 68 9.19 -0.48 -1.55
C LEU A 68 9.29 -1.41 -0.33
N GLU A 69 10.42 -1.36 0.36
CA GLU A 69 10.61 -2.12 1.59
C GLU A 69 9.90 -1.43 2.76
N ALA A 70 9.49 -2.21 3.75
CA ALA A 70 9.06 -1.73 5.05
C ALA A 70 10.11 -0.78 5.64
N GLY A 71 9.66 0.33 6.25
CA GLY A 71 10.55 1.38 6.74
C GLY A 71 11.05 2.36 5.67
N SER A 72 10.73 2.15 4.38
CA SER A 72 10.99 3.16 3.34
C SER A 72 10.28 4.47 3.65
N LYS A 73 10.88 5.57 3.23
CA LYS A 73 10.34 6.92 3.41
C LYS A 73 9.70 7.41 2.12
N ILE A 74 8.51 7.98 2.24
CA ILE A 74 7.77 8.57 1.12
C ILE A 74 7.51 10.03 1.42
N SER A 75 7.89 10.89 0.49
CA SER A 75 7.56 12.31 0.55
C SER A 75 6.18 12.56 -0.05
N VAL A 76 5.35 13.30 0.67
CA VAL A 76 4.06 13.81 0.19
C VAL A 76 4.07 15.33 0.24
N THR A 77 3.51 15.99 -0.76
CA THR A 77 3.55 17.46 -0.88
C THR A 77 2.32 18.16 -0.29
N GLY A 78 1.26 17.41 0.02
CA GLY A 78 0.00 17.92 0.55
C GLY A 78 -1.00 16.80 0.76
N SER A 79 -2.28 17.14 0.86
CA SER A 79 -3.36 16.18 1.04
C SER A 79 -3.33 15.09 -0.04
N THR A 80 -3.19 13.84 0.36
CA THR A 80 -3.12 12.70 -0.55
C THR A 80 -3.61 11.41 0.11
N VAL A 81 -4.15 10.53 -0.74
CA VAL A 81 -4.40 9.12 -0.50
C VAL A 81 -3.41 8.33 -1.34
N LEU A 82 -2.62 7.49 -0.68
CA LEU A 82 -1.76 6.50 -1.32
C LEU A 82 -2.25 5.09 -0.95
N VAL A 83 -2.21 4.17 -1.90
CA VAL A 83 -2.50 2.75 -1.66
C VAL A 83 -1.33 1.92 -2.17
N PHE A 84 -0.91 0.99 -1.34
CA PHE A 84 0.09 -0.01 -1.69
C PHE A 84 -0.50 -1.40 -1.48
N ARG A 85 -0.17 -2.31 -2.38
CA ARG A 85 -0.47 -3.74 -2.25
C ARG A 85 0.77 -4.47 -1.75
N SER A 86 0.58 -5.46 -0.89
CA SER A 86 1.60 -6.46 -0.56
C SER A 86 2.15 -7.10 -1.85
N ALA A 87 3.45 -7.36 -1.89
CA ALA A 87 4.09 -8.09 -2.99
C ALA A 87 3.93 -9.62 -2.87
N GLY A 88 3.15 -10.10 -1.89
CA GLY A 88 3.12 -11.51 -1.51
C GLY A 88 4.33 -11.89 -0.65
N ARG A 89 4.38 -13.15 -0.22
CA ARG A 89 5.53 -13.74 0.48
C ARG A 89 6.30 -14.66 -0.46
#